data_AF-A0AA42GSU7-F1
#
_entry.id   AF-A0AA42GSU7-F1
#
_cell.length_a   1.000
_cell.length_b   1.000
_cell.length_c   1.000
_cell.angle_alpha   90.00
_cell.angle_beta   90.00
_cell.angle_gamma   90.00
#
_symmetry.space_group_name_H-M   'P 1'
#
loop_
_entity.id
_entity.type
_entity.pdbx_description
1 polymer ?
#
loop_
_entity_poly.entity_id
_entity_poly.type
_entity_poly.pdbx_seq_one_letter_code
_entity_poly.pdbx_strand_id
1 'polypeptide(L)' 'MTPDADNHDWSLESLNKAYQQGYMAGLTGQPQHAQPYPVEVLAAAWEAGWDDGNEQFKLHQRRSA' A
#
# COMPACT_ATOMS: atom_id res chain seq x y z
N MET A 1 -10.12 19.21 29.33
CA MET A 1 -9.66 17.96 28.69
C MET A 1 -10.21 17.99 27.27
N THR A 2 -9.38 18.33 26.29
CA THR A 2 -9.79 18.48 24.89
C THR A 2 -9.55 17.16 24.17
N PRO A 3 -10.58 16.40 23.76
CA PRO A 3 -10.40 15.21 22.95
C PRO A 3 -10.39 15.65 21.48
N ASP A 4 -9.34 16.33 21.04
CA ASP A 4 -9.23 16.83 19.65
C ASP A 4 -7.87 16.48 19.02
N ALA A 5 -7.25 15.39 19.47
CA ALA A 5 -5.98 14.92 18.91
C ALA A 5 -6.15 13.64 18.07
N ASP A 6 -7.35 13.34 17.58
CA ASP A 6 -7.58 12.34 16.53
C ASP A 6 -7.26 12.98 15.17
N ASN A 7 -5.96 13.18 14.97
CA ASN A 7 -5.34 13.72 13.77
C ASN A 7 -5.61 12.76 12.60
N HIS A 8 -6.72 13.01 11.91
CA HIS A 8 -7.40 12.23 10.86
C HIS A 8 -6.55 11.80 9.63
N ASP A 9 -5.25 12.05 9.60
CA ASP A 9 -4.41 11.83 8.42
C ASP A 9 -4.02 10.35 8.19
N TRP A 10 -4.14 9.48 9.20
CA TRP A 10 -3.67 8.08 9.12
C TRP A 10 -4.50 7.13 9.99
N SER A 11 -5.82 7.22 9.92
CA SER A 11 -6.69 6.22 10.57
C SER A 11 -6.33 4.79 10.15
N LEU A 12 -6.63 3.79 11.00
CA LEU A 12 -6.42 2.37 10.66
C LEU A 12 -7.11 1.99 9.35
N GLU A 13 -8.29 2.56 9.08
CA GLU A 13 -8.99 2.37 7.81
C GLU A 13 -8.21 2.94 6.63
N SER A 14 -7.66 4.15 6.77
CA SER A 14 -6.82 4.79 5.73
C SER A 14 -5.56 3.97 5.46
N LEU A 15 -4.92 3.44 6.49
CA LEU A 15 -3.72 2.59 6.37
C LEU A 15 -4.06 1.26 5.68
N ASN A 16 -5.14 0.60 6.08
CA ASN A 16 -5.61 -0.64 5.45
C ASN A 16 -5.95 -0.42 3.97
N LYS A 17 -6.60 0.71 3.65
CA LYS A 17 -6.92 1.07 2.27
C LYS A 17 -5.65 1.31 1.44
N ALA A 18 -4.67 2.02 2.00
CA ALA A 18 -3.39 2.25 1.33
C ALA A 18 -2.67 0.93 1.03
N TYR A 19 -2.58 0.05 2.02
CA TYR A 19 -2.01 -1.29 1.85
C TYR A 19 -2.72 -2.10 0.76
N GLN A 20 -4.05 -2.16 0.79
CA GLN A 20 -4.83 -2.91 -0.21
C GLN A 20 -4.63 -2.37 -1.63
N GLN A 21 -4.55 -1.04 -1.80
CA GLN A 21 -4.26 -0.43 -3.09
C GLN A 21 -2.86 -0.77 -3.59
N GLY A 22 -1.86 -0.72 -2.70
CA GLY A 22 -0.49 -1.12 -3.00
C GLY A 22 -0.40 -2.56 -3.44
N TYR A 23 -1.05 -3.47 -2.69
CA TYR A 23 -1.09 -4.90 -3.00
C TYR A 23 -1.65 -5.18 -4.39
N MET A 24 -2.74 -4.53 -4.77
CA MET A 24 -3.30 -4.68 -6.13
C MET A 24 -2.39 -4.11 -7.21
N ALA A 25 -1.71 -2.99 -6.95
CA ALA A 25 -0.73 -2.42 -7.87
C ALA A 25 0.48 -3.36 -8.07
N GLY A 26 1.01 -3.93 -6.98
CA GLY A 26 2.10 -4.92 -7.03
C GLY A 26 1.69 -6.20 -7.77
N LEU A 27 0.50 -6.73 -7.50
CA LEU A 27 -0.04 -7.91 -8.16
C LEU A 27 -0.21 -7.76 -9.68
N THR A 28 -0.39 -6.52 -10.15
CA THR A 28 -0.59 -6.21 -11.57
C THR A 28 0.68 -5.71 -12.27
N GLY A 29 1.82 -5.69 -11.56
CA GLY A 29 3.10 -5.25 -12.10
C GLY A 29 3.18 -3.74 -12.35
N GLN A 30 2.33 -2.94 -11.71
CA GLN A 30 2.43 -1.47 -11.76
C GLN A 30 3.71 -1.00 -11.05
N PRO A 31 4.29 0.15 -11.44
CA PRO A 31 5.49 0.65 -10.80
C PRO A 31 5.21 1.18 -9.37
N GLN A 32 6.13 0.91 -8.44
CA GLN A 32 6.03 1.34 -7.04
C GLN A 32 5.93 2.88 -6.89
N HIS A 33 6.57 3.65 -7.78
CA HIS A 33 6.51 5.12 -7.72
C HIS A 33 5.15 5.72 -8.10
N ALA A 34 4.16 4.91 -8.52
CA ALA A 34 2.80 5.35 -8.83
C ALA A 34 1.91 5.55 -7.59
N GLN A 35 2.47 5.33 -6.41
CA GLN A 35 1.91 5.62 -5.09
C GLN A 35 1.22 7.02 -5.02
N PRO A 36 -0.10 7.11 -4.69
CA PRO A 36 -0.83 8.38 -4.70
C PRO A 36 -0.86 9.16 -3.38
N TYR A 37 -0.44 8.58 -2.25
CA TYR A 37 -0.54 9.25 -0.94
C TYR A 37 0.64 10.20 -0.66
N PRO A 38 0.36 11.49 -0.36
CA PRO A 38 1.37 12.46 0.05
C PRO A 38 1.78 12.33 1.52
N VAL A 39 0.95 11.68 2.34
CA VAL A 39 1.23 11.41 3.76
C VAL A 39 2.17 10.21 3.84
N GLU A 40 3.37 10.41 4.40
CA GLU A 40 4.44 9.38 4.44
C GLU A 40 3.97 8.06 5.09
N VAL A 41 3.15 8.12 6.13
CA VAL A 41 2.65 6.90 6.80
C VAL A 41 1.70 6.11 5.89
N LEU A 42 0.83 6.79 5.13
CA LEU A 42 -0.02 6.13 4.13
C LEU A 42 0.81 5.62 2.95
N ALA A 43 1.85 6.35 2.56
CA ALA A 43 2.79 5.91 1.53
C ALA A 43 3.53 4.63 1.92
N ALA A 44 4.05 4.57 3.14
CA ALA A 44 4.69 3.37 3.67
C ALA A 44 3.72 2.17 3.69
N ALA A 45 2.46 2.38 4.08
CA ALA A 45 1.45 1.32 4.05
C ALA A 45 1.17 0.81 2.63
N TRP A 46 1.06 1.71 1.65
CA TRP A 46 0.91 1.34 0.25
C TRP A 46 2.14 0.62 -0.30
N GLU A 47 3.34 1.09 0.00
CA GLU A 47 4.59 0.48 -0.45
C GLU A 47 4.75 -0.93 0.09
N ALA A 48 4.42 -1.16 1.37
CA ALA A 48 4.40 -2.49 1.97
C ALA A 48 3.42 -3.43 1.24
N GLY A 49 2.21 -2.95 0.92
CA GLY A 49 1.27 -3.72 0.12
C GLY A 49 1.83 -4.04 -1.26
N TRP A 50 2.44 -3.06 -1.92
CA TRP A 50 3.03 -3.24 -3.25
C TRP A 50 4.13 -4.30 -3.26
N ASP A 51 5.02 -4.30 -2.26
CA ASP A 51 6.07 -5.30 -2.13
C ASP A 51 5.50 -6.72 -2.03
N ASP A 52 4.50 -6.92 -1.16
CA ASP A 52 3.81 -8.20 -0.99
C ASP A 52 3.12 -8.65 -2.31
N GLY A 53 2.42 -7.74 -2.99
CA GLY A 53 1.75 -8.03 -4.25
C GLY A 53 2.73 -8.35 -5.39
N ASN A 54 3.85 -7.64 -5.44
CA ASN A 54 4.90 -7.84 -6.45
C ASN A 54 5.65 -9.16 -6.23
N GLU A 55 5.82 -9.60 -4.98
CA GLU A 55 6.32 -10.95 -4.69
C GLU A 55 5.40 -12.01 -5.31
N GLN A 56 4.09 -11.88 -5.09
CA GLN A 56 3.09 -12.79 -5.69
C GLN A 56 3.13 -12.75 -7.23
N PHE A 57 3.23 -11.56 -7.83
CA PHE A 57 3.36 -11.42 -9.28
C PHE A 57 4.59 -12.16 -9.83
N LYS A 58 5.75 -11.97 -9.21
CA LYS A 58 7.00 -12.66 -9.59
C LYS A 58 6.89 -14.18 -9.41
N LEU A 59 6.25 -14.66 -8.35
CA LEU A 59 6.01 -16.08 -8.13
C LEU A 59 5.14 -16.68 -9.23
N HIS A 60 4.08 -15.98 -9.66
CA HIS A 60 3.24 -16.41 -10.78
C HIS A 60 4.04 -16.46 -12.09
N GLN A 61 4.84 -15.43 -12.39
CA GLN A 61 5.67 -15.42 -13.60
C GLN A 61 6.66 -16.59 -13.65
N ARG A 62 7.32 -16.93 -12.53
CA ARG A 62 8.26 -18.05 -12.45
C ARG A 62 7.61 -19.41 -12.64
N ARG A 63 6.34 -19.56 -12.26
CA ARG A 63 5.58 -20.82 -12.40
C ARG A 63 5.05 -21.02 -13.82
N SER A 64 4.95 -19.94 -14.60
CA SER A 64 4.47 -19.96 -15.98
C SER A 64 5.59 -20.00 -17.02
N ALA A 65 6.86 -19.97 -16.60
CA ALA A 65 8.04 -20.14 -17.45
C ALA A 65 8.53 -21.60 -17.42
#